data_AF-A0A0K0Y406-F1
#
_entry.id   AF-A0A0K0Y406-F1
#
_cell.length_a   1.000
_cell.length_b   1.000
_cell.length_c   1.000
_cell.angle_alpha   90.00
_cell.angle_beta   90.00
_cell.angle_gamma   90.00
#
_symmetry.space_group_name_H-M   'P 1'
#
loop_
_entity.id
_entity.type
_entity.pdbx_description
1 polymer ?
#
loop_
_entity_poly.entity_id
_entity_poly.type
_entity_poly.pdbx_seq_one_letter_code
_entity_poly.pdbx_strand_id
1 'polypeptide(L)'
;MDETVKSTIIETVVARAKDLRPSIHIGSKYGGTIFVTDPEFPDSVSLVGGVYGYKDYVSVEFSKGAGFDDPNGLLAGKGKARRHVKLHSLGDIDAMNVAGFLSQAFA
;
A
#
# COMPACT_ATOMS: atom_id res chain seq x y z
N MET A 1 5.48 0.80 17.57
CA MET A 1 6.20 1.73 16.68
C MET A 1 5.92 3.15 17.14
N ASP A 2 6.93 4.00 17.13
CA ASP A 2 6.79 5.43 17.42
C ASP A 2 5.78 6.09 16.47
N GLU A 3 4.91 6.98 16.98
CA GLU A 3 3.83 7.58 16.18
C GLU A 3 4.36 8.52 15.08
N THR A 4 5.50 9.19 15.33
CA THR A 4 6.14 10.03 14.31
C THR A 4 6.69 9.14 13.19
N VAL A 5 7.42 8.08 13.51
CA VAL A 5 7.91 7.11 12.51
C VAL A 5 6.76 6.52 11.69
N LYS A 6 5.68 6.12 12.35
CA LYS A 6 4.49 5.56 11.68
C LYS A 6 3.87 6.56 10.70
N SER A 7 3.69 7.80 11.13
CA SER A 7 3.12 8.87 10.30
C SER A 7 4.02 9.19 9.11
N THR A 8 5.34 9.27 9.31
CA THR A 8 6.31 9.48 8.23
C THR A 8 6.31 8.35 7.21
N ILE A 9 6.21 7.08 7.64
CA ILE A 9 6.09 5.95 6.71
C ILE A 9 4.81 6.08 5.87
N ILE A 10 3.67 6.34 6.51
CA ILE A 10 2.38 6.52 5.81
C ILE A 10 2.49 7.65 4.77
N GLU A 11 2.98 8.81 5.17
CA GLU A 11 3.14 9.98 4.29
C GLU A 11 4.08 9.69 3.12
N THR A 12 5.19 9.01 3.37
CA THR A 12 6.16 8.63 2.33
C THR A 12 5.56 7.66 1.32
N VAL A 13 4.79 6.66 1.79
CA VAL A 13 4.08 5.72 0.90
C VAL A 13 3.03 6.45 0.06
N VAL A 14 2.29 7.40 0.65
CA VAL A 14 1.29 8.21 -0.07
C VAL A 14 1.96 9.12 -1.10
N ALA A 15 3.08 9.75 -0.77
CA ALA A 15 3.87 10.56 -1.71
C ALA A 15 4.34 9.70 -2.90
N ARG A 16 4.92 8.52 -2.61
CA ARG A 16 5.35 7.57 -3.65
C ARG A 16 4.20 7.13 -4.55
N ALA A 17 3.02 6.91 -3.98
CA ALA A 17 1.84 6.54 -4.76
C ALA A 17 1.43 7.66 -5.74
N LYS A 18 1.44 8.92 -5.29
CA LYS A 18 1.17 10.08 -6.15
C LYS A 18 2.24 10.31 -7.21
N ASP A 19 3.51 10.07 -6.87
CA ASP A 19 4.61 10.16 -7.84
C ASP A 19 4.45 9.12 -8.97
N LEU A 20 4.06 7.89 -8.62
CA LEU A 20 3.85 6.80 -9.58
C LEU A 20 2.59 7.00 -10.42
N ARG A 21 1.52 7.54 -9.84
CA ARG A 21 0.27 7.83 -10.54
C ARG A 21 -0.33 9.14 -10.01
N PRO A 22 -0.06 10.29 -10.64
CA PRO A 22 -0.58 11.59 -10.19
C PRO A 22 -2.10 11.68 -10.13
N SER A 23 -2.81 10.86 -10.91
CA SER A 23 -4.27 10.77 -10.93
C SER A 23 -4.86 9.83 -9.87
N ILE A 24 -4.04 9.15 -9.06
CA ILE A 24 -4.54 8.25 -8.02
C ILE A 24 -5.31 9.07 -6.97
N HIS A 25 -6.52 8.63 -6.67
CA HIS A 25 -7.30 9.24 -5.61
C HIS A 25 -6.88 8.67 -4.26
N ILE A 26 -6.65 9.57 -3.30
CA ILE A 26 -6.30 9.23 -1.92
C ILE A 26 -7.53 9.45 -1.04
N GLY A 27 -8.08 8.37 -0.51
CA GLY A 27 -9.24 8.42 0.39
C GLY A 27 -8.91 7.94 1.79
N SER A 28 -9.93 7.95 2.66
CA SER A 28 -9.86 7.33 3.99
C SER A 28 -10.94 6.26 4.12
N LYS A 29 -10.56 5.07 4.58
CA LYS A 29 -11.49 3.97 4.84
C LYS A 29 -10.87 3.01 5.86
N TYR A 30 -11.70 2.43 6.72
CA TYR A 30 -11.28 1.45 7.74
C TYR A 30 -10.16 1.93 8.67
N GLY A 31 -10.09 3.24 8.94
CA GLY A 31 -9.05 3.82 9.79
C GLY A 31 -7.67 3.94 9.14
N GLY A 32 -7.55 3.75 7.83
CA GLY A 32 -6.32 3.98 7.07
C GLY A 32 -6.55 4.76 5.78
N THR A 33 -5.47 4.92 5.02
CA THR A 33 -5.47 5.64 3.74
C THR A 33 -5.64 4.64 2.61
N ILE A 34 -6.55 4.92 1.67
CA ILE A 34 -6.81 4.04 0.53
C ILE A 34 -6.38 4.68 -0.79
N PHE A 35 -6.00 3.81 -1.73
CA PHE A 35 -5.65 4.18 -3.11
C PHE A 35 -6.78 3.74 -4.04
N VAL A 36 -7.35 4.69 -4.77
CA VAL A 36 -8.50 4.47 -5.65
C VAL A 36 -8.19 4.97 -7.06
N THR A 37 -8.37 4.12 -8.07
CA THR A 37 -8.05 4.44 -9.47
C THR A 37 -9.14 5.23 -10.17
N ASP A 38 -10.39 5.11 -9.71
CA ASP A 38 -11.56 5.84 -10.20
C ASP A 38 -12.40 6.30 -8.99
N PRO A 39 -12.38 7.60 -8.66
CA PRO A 39 -13.08 8.13 -7.49
C PRO A 39 -14.60 8.18 -7.65
N GLU A 40 -15.14 8.08 -8.88
CA GLU A 40 -16.60 8.01 -9.09
C GLU A 40 -17.15 6.63 -8.70
N PHE A 41 -16.30 5.61 -8.71
CA PHE A 41 -16.63 4.23 -8.34
C PHE A 41 -15.64 3.67 -7.30
N PRO A 42 -15.63 4.15 -6.05
CA PRO A 42 -14.64 3.81 -5.01
C PRO A 42 -14.86 2.42 -4.38
N ASP A 43 -15.50 1.50 -5.10
CA ASP A 43 -15.82 0.15 -4.64
C ASP A 43 -14.64 -0.82 -4.81
N SER A 44 -14.90 -2.12 -4.68
CA SER A 44 -13.86 -3.15 -4.70
C SER A 44 -13.12 -3.27 -6.04
N VAL A 45 -13.63 -2.66 -7.11
CA VAL A 45 -12.99 -2.66 -8.43
C VAL A 45 -11.88 -1.59 -8.49
N SER A 46 -12.20 -0.36 -8.06
CA SER A 46 -11.27 0.77 -8.14
C SER A 46 -10.39 0.93 -6.89
N LEU A 47 -10.75 0.30 -5.78
CA LEU A 47 -9.91 0.19 -4.59
C LEU A 47 -8.77 -0.79 -4.85
N VAL A 48 -7.60 -0.27 -5.21
CA VAL A 48 -6.43 -1.09 -5.58
C VAL A 48 -5.53 -1.40 -4.40
N GLY A 49 -5.62 -0.64 -3.31
CA GLY A 49 -4.82 -0.88 -2.11
C GLY A 49 -5.01 0.19 -1.04
N GLY A 50 -4.10 0.19 -0.06
CA GLY A 50 -4.05 1.22 0.98
C GLY A 50 -2.87 1.04 1.92
N VAL A 51 -2.68 2.03 2.80
CA VAL A 51 -1.65 2.05 3.83
C VAL A 51 -2.31 2.26 5.20
N TYR A 52 -1.97 1.39 6.15
CA TYR A 52 -2.64 1.28 7.45
C TYR A 52 -1.64 1.22 8.58
N GLY A 53 -1.76 2.13 9.55
CA GLY A 53 -0.94 2.14 10.75
C GLY A 53 -1.44 1.16 11.80
N TYR A 54 -0.60 0.21 12.20
CA TYR A 54 -0.82 -0.68 13.33
C TYR A 54 0.08 -0.30 14.52
N LYS A 55 -0.10 -0.99 15.66
CA LYS A 55 0.70 -0.75 16.87
C LYS A 55 2.21 -0.84 16.60
N ASP A 56 2.64 -1.84 15.86
CA ASP A 56 4.07 -2.19 15.73
C ASP A 56 4.63 -2.08 14.31
N TYR A 57 3.79 -1.77 13.32
CA TYR A 57 4.17 -1.68 11.91
C TYR A 57 3.16 -0.85 11.12
N VAL A 58 3.54 -0.48 9.90
CA VAL A 58 2.62 0.02 8.86
C VAL A 58 2.42 -1.10 7.83
N SER A 59 1.17 -1.36 7.45
CA SER A 59 0.83 -2.32 6.40
C SER A 59 0.56 -1.59 5.10
N VAL A 60 1.20 -2.00 4.00
CA VAL A 60 0.80 -1.58 2.65
C VAL A 60 0.09 -2.76 2.01
N GLU A 61 -1.20 -2.60 1.74
CA GLU A 61 -2.07 -3.67 1.25
C GLU A 61 -2.43 -3.47 -0.22
N PHE A 62 -2.52 -4.58 -0.95
CA PHE A 62 -2.83 -4.60 -2.38
C PHE A 62 -4.01 -5.55 -2.64
N SER A 63 -5.10 -5.03 -3.20
CA SER A 63 -6.35 -5.77 -3.41
C SER A 63 -6.16 -7.03 -4.27
N LYS A 64 -5.29 -6.95 -5.27
CA LYS A 64 -4.97 -8.04 -6.22
C LYS A 64 -3.52 -8.52 -6.13
N GLY A 65 -2.84 -8.30 -5.01
CA GLY A 65 -1.41 -8.57 -4.87
C GLY A 65 -0.99 -10.04 -5.04
N ALA A 66 -1.92 -11.01 -4.98
CA ALA A 66 -1.61 -12.42 -5.24
C ALA A 66 -1.21 -12.70 -6.70
N GLY A 67 -1.53 -11.79 -7.62
CA GLY A 67 -1.11 -11.86 -9.03
C GLY A 67 0.10 -10.99 -9.36
N PHE A 68 0.77 -10.42 -8.35
CA PHE A 68 1.97 -9.61 -8.58
C PHE A 68 3.19 -10.47 -8.82
N ASP A 69 4.10 -9.95 -9.65
CA ASP A 69 5.46 -10.47 -9.77
C ASP A 69 6.23 -10.17 -8.47
N ASP A 70 6.53 -11.22 -7.72
CA ASP A 70 7.24 -11.17 -6.44
C ASP A 70 8.33 -12.25 -6.38
N PRO A 71 9.42 -12.11 -7.16
CA PRO A 71 10.48 -13.12 -7.24
C PRO A 71 11.23 -13.32 -5.92
N ASN A 72 11.19 -12.32 -5.03
CA ASN A 72 11.86 -12.35 -3.73
C ASN A 72 10.93 -12.81 -2.59
N GLY A 73 9.65 -13.05 -2.87
CA GLY A 73 8.68 -13.53 -1.87
C GLY A 73 8.43 -12.55 -0.72
N LEU A 74 8.45 -11.23 -0.99
CA LEU A 74 8.28 -10.18 0.01
C LEU A 74 6.81 -10.02 0.46
N LEU A 75 5.86 -10.40 -0.40
CA LEU A 75 4.43 -10.25 -0.14
C LEU A 75 3.92 -11.31 0.85
N ALA A 76 3.34 -10.82 1.94
CA ALA A 76 2.64 -11.64 2.92
C ALA A 76 1.14 -11.73 2.64
N GLY A 77 0.51 -12.75 3.23
CA GLY A 77 -0.94 -12.98 3.17
C GLY A 77 -1.30 -14.30 2.50
N LYS A 78 -2.36 -14.96 3.00
CA LYS A 78 -2.84 -16.26 2.52
C LYS A 78 -4.25 -16.21 1.91
N GLY A 79 -4.81 -15.01 1.75
CA GLY A 79 -6.13 -14.82 1.13
C GLY A 79 -6.11 -15.12 -0.37
N LYS A 80 -7.30 -15.20 -0.98
CA LYS A 80 -7.45 -15.51 -2.42
C LYS A 80 -6.77 -14.49 -3.35
N ALA A 81 -6.87 -13.20 -3.02
CA ALA A 81 -6.37 -12.11 -3.87
C ALA A 81 -5.43 -11.14 -3.15
N ARG A 82 -5.74 -10.77 -1.90
CA ARG A 82 -5.00 -9.73 -1.19
C ARG A 82 -3.61 -10.20 -0.75
N ARG A 83 -2.63 -9.32 -0.91
CA ARG A 83 -1.30 -9.41 -0.30
C ARG A 83 -0.92 -8.08 0.35
N HIS A 84 0.08 -8.11 1.21
CA HIS A 84 0.60 -6.93 1.88
C HIS A 84 2.09 -7.07 2.22
N VAL A 85 2.74 -5.94 2.45
CA VAL A 85 4.04 -5.90 3.14
C VAL A 85 3.88 -5.19 4.49
N LYS A 86 4.74 -5.52 5.44
CA LYS A 86 4.80 -4.86 6.75
C LYS A 86 6.08 -4.06 6.84
N LEU A 87 5.94 -2.79 7.19
CA LEU A 87 7.04 -1.83 7.36
C LEU A 87 7.23 -1.58 8.85
N HIS A 88 8.36 -1.99 9.39
CA HIS A 88 8.76 -1.80 10.78
C HIS A 88 9.71 -0.61 10.96
N SER A 89 10.25 -0.09 9.86
CA SER A 89 11.15 1.06 9.81
C SER A 89 10.98 1.82 8.49
N LEU A 90 11.57 3.02 8.41
CA LEU A 90 11.62 3.78 7.16
C LEU A 90 12.39 3.05 6.05
N GLY A 91 13.45 2.30 6.40
CA GLY A 91 14.24 1.53 5.44
C GLY A 91 13.46 0.41 4.77
N ASP A 92 12.37 -0.06 5.39
CA ASP A 92 11.54 -1.12 4.82
C ASP A 92 10.77 -0.65 3.58
N ILE A 93 10.60 0.67 3.37
CA ILE A 93 9.91 1.19 2.18
C ILE A 93 10.62 0.71 0.90
N ASP A 94 11.95 0.78 0.89
CA ASP A 94 12.76 0.31 -0.23
C ASP A 94 13.05 -1.20 -0.10
N ALA A 95 13.37 -1.69 1.11
CA ALA A 95 13.71 -3.10 1.30
C ALA A 95 12.55 -4.06 0.98
N MET A 96 11.30 -3.62 1.18
CA MET A 96 10.09 -4.39 0.84
C MET A 96 9.53 -4.07 -0.55
N ASN A 97 10.30 -3.38 -1.39
CA ASN A 97 9.94 -3.03 -2.77
C ASN A 97 8.55 -2.34 -2.90
N VAL A 98 8.24 -1.41 -2.00
CA VAL A 98 6.91 -0.77 -1.97
C VAL A 98 6.60 -0.07 -3.30
N ALA A 99 7.57 0.62 -3.89
CA ALA A 99 7.40 1.29 -5.19
C ALA A 99 7.06 0.30 -6.32
N GLY A 100 7.72 -0.85 -6.37
CA GLY A 100 7.44 -1.87 -7.38
C GLY A 100 6.03 -2.44 -7.28
N PHE A 101 5.57 -2.74 -6.06
CA PHE A 101 4.21 -3.25 -5.86
C PHE A 101 3.13 -2.19 -6.05
N LEU A 102 3.38 -0.93 -5.69
CA LEU A 102 2.48 0.18 -6.01
C LEU A 102 2.35 0.35 -7.54
N SER A 103 3.45 0.26 -8.28
CA SER A 103 3.41 0.34 -9.74
C SER A 103 2.57 -0.78 -10.36
N GLN A 104 2.69 -2.02 -9.87
CA GLN A 104 1.86 -3.14 -10.31
C GLN A 104 0.38 -2.95 -9.94
N ALA A 105 0.09 -2.34 -8.80
CA ALA A 105 -1.28 -2.07 -8.36
C ALA A 105 -1.99 -1.00 -9.20
N PHE A 106 -1.24 -0.11 -9.85
CA PHE A 106 -1.76 1.04 -10.59
C PHE A 106 -1.81 0.86 -12.10
N ALA A 107 -1.20 -0.23 -12.60
CA ALA A 107 -1.15 -0.62 -14.01
C ALA A 107 -2.52 -1.00 -14.59
#